data_AF-A0A927NRP0-F1
#
_entry.id   AF-A0A927NRP0-F1
#
_cell.length_a   1.000
_cell.length_b   1.000
_cell.length_c   1.000
_cell.angle_alpha   90.00
_cell.angle_beta   90.00
_cell.angle_gamma   90.00
#
_symmetry.space_group_name_H-M   'P 1'
#
loop_
_entity.id
_entity.type
_entity.pdbx_description
1 polymer ?
#
loop_
_entity_poly.entity_id
_entity_poly.type
_entity_poly.pdbx_seq_one_letter_code
_entity_poly.pdbx_strand_id
1 'polypeptide(L)'
;LTAAVRANSKCLSADVNAGYDPNFRDVCEPLNSAYISCGAGITKFTGSRGKGGSNDADAEFIGFLRKAFDENGVIWQTGEMGKVDVGGGGTVAKYIANANIDTIDIGVPVISMHSPYEVVSKADVYEVYRAFCAFLQ
;
A
#
# COMPACT_ATOMS: atom_id res chain seq x y z
N LEU A 1 1.97 -1.52 -25.51
CA LEU A 1 1.35 -0.28 -24.97
C LEU A 1 2.12 0.92 -25.50
N THR A 2 1.47 1.85 -26.20
CA THR A 2 2.15 3.07 -26.67
C THR A 2 2.53 3.97 -25.50
N ALA A 3 3.46 4.90 -25.71
CA ALA A 3 3.82 5.89 -24.68
C ALA A 3 2.59 6.69 -24.21
N ALA A 4 1.72 7.08 -25.13
CA ALA A 4 0.48 7.78 -24.82
C ALA A 4 -0.46 6.96 -23.93
N VAL A 5 -0.63 5.66 -24.17
CA VAL A 5 -1.51 4.84 -23.32
C VAL A 5 -0.91 4.67 -21.92
N ARG A 6 0.41 4.44 -21.80
CA ARG A 6 1.07 4.31 -20.49
C ARG A 6 0.93 5.58 -19.65
N ALA A 7 1.18 6.74 -20.25
CA ALA A 7 1.05 8.03 -19.58
C ALA A 7 -0.36 8.38 -19.10
N ASN A 8 -1.38 7.68 -19.59
CA ASN A 8 -2.77 7.84 -19.15
C ASN A 8 -3.26 6.64 -18.31
N SER A 9 -2.39 5.68 -18.02
CA SER A 9 -2.72 4.50 -17.22
C SER A 9 -2.41 4.74 -15.74
N LYS A 10 -3.18 4.09 -14.87
CA LYS A 10 -2.99 4.06 -13.42
C LYS A 10 -2.87 2.61 -12.96
N CYS A 11 -2.13 2.35 -11.90
CA CYS A 11 -1.87 1.01 -11.40
C CYS A 11 -1.94 0.97 -9.87
N LEU A 12 -2.72 0.02 -9.36
CA LEU A 12 -2.62 -0.44 -7.98
C LEU A 12 -1.67 -1.64 -7.95
N SER A 13 -0.46 -1.45 -7.42
CA SER A 13 0.51 -2.52 -7.17
C SER A 13 0.10 -3.26 -5.90
N ALA A 14 -0.52 -4.42 -6.06
CA ALA A 14 -1.08 -5.17 -4.95
C ALA A 14 -0.01 -6.03 -4.25
N ASP A 15 0.30 -5.71 -3.00
CA ASP A 15 1.17 -6.50 -2.11
C ASP A 15 0.73 -6.28 -0.65
N VAL A 16 1.13 -7.15 0.27
CA VAL A 16 0.74 -7.06 1.68
C VAL A 16 1.47 -5.93 2.42
N ASN A 17 0.80 -5.37 3.43
CA ASN A 17 1.36 -4.37 4.35
C ASN A 17 1.84 -5.01 5.64
N ALA A 18 2.96 -4.56 6.20
CA ALA A 18 3.34 -4.96 7.55
C ALA A 18 2.33 -4.39 8.58
N GLY A 19 1.59 -5.28 9.25
CA GLY A 19 0.65 -4.90 10.29
C GLY A 19 1.35 -4.58 11.61
N TYR A 20 0.81 -3.62 12.37
CA TYR A 20 1.28 -3.31 13.72
C TYR A 20 1.12 -4.52 14.65
N ASP A 21 2.23 -5.08 15.12
CA ASP A 21 2.25 -6.16 16.11
C ASP A 21 2.50 -5.59 17.52
N PRO A 22 1.53 -5.70 18.45
CA PRO A 22 1.69 -5.18 19.82
C PRO A 22 2.78 -5.90 20.62
N ASN A 23 3.27 -7.05 20.18
CA ASN A 23 4.40 -7.75 20.79
C ASN A 23 5.76 -7.17 20.36
N PHE A 24 5.82 -6.44 19.23
CA PHE A 24 7.06 -5.92 18.64
C PHE A 24 6.97 -4.42 18.34
N ARG A 25 6.35 -3.65 19.23
CA ARG A 25 6.08 -2.21 19.10
C ARG A 25 7.30 -1.37 18.72
N ASP A 26 8.48 -1.80 19.15
CA ASP A 26 9.72 -1.06 18.99
C ASP A 26 10.17 -0.93 17.52
N VAL A 27 9.68 -1.81 16.63
CA VAL A 27 10.02 -1.80 15.19
C VAL A 27 9.05 -0.96 14.34
N CYS A 28 7.95 -0.46 14.93
CA CYS A 28 6.87 0.23 14.23
C CYS A 28 6.71 1.69 14.68
N GLU A 29 6.44 2.62 13.76
CA GLU A 29 6.02 3.99 14.12
C GLU A 29 4.48 3.99 14.21
N PRO A 30 3.88 4.11 15.41
CA PRO A 30 2.45 3.83 15.60
C PRO A 30 1.52 4.74 14.79
N LEU A 31 1.92 5.99 14.50
CA LEU A 31 1.06 6.93 13.77
C LEU A 31 1.06 6.70 12.25
N ASN A 32 2.01 5.94 11.74
CA ASN A 32 2.16 5.59 10.33
C ASN A 32 2.22 4.08 10.09
N SER A 33 1.76 3.25 11.03
CA SER A 33 1.67 1.80 10.85
C SER A 33 0.28 1.39 10.38
N ALA A 34 0.19 0.35 9.55
CA ALA A 34 -1.10 -0.23 9.19
C ALA A 34 -1.63 -1.13 10.33
N TYR A 35 -2.89 -0.98 10.70
CA TYR A 35 -3.54 -1.75 11.75
C TYR A 35 -4.49 -2.80 11.16
N ILE A 36 -4.53 -3.97 11.81
CA ILE A 36 -5.44 -5.05 11.44
C ILE A 36 -6.89 -4.63 11.72
N SER A 37 -7.79 -4.94 10.79
CA SER A 37 -9.21 -4.57 10.79
C SER A 37 -9.48 -3.06 10.68
N CYS A 38 -8.58 -2.33 10.03
CA CYS A 38 -8.72 -0.89 9.75
C CYS A 38 -8.78 -0.58 8.24
N GLY A 39 -9.09 -1.59 7.43
CA GLY A 39 -9.35 -1.43 6.00
C GLY A 39 -8.10 -1.61 5.14
N ALA A 40 -8.24 -1.27 3.85
CA ALA A 40 -7.17 -1.40 2.87
C ALA A 40 -5.95 -0.52 3.23
N GLY A 41 -4.76 -1.11 3.32
CA GLY A 41 -3.52 -0.39 3.58
C GLY A 41 -2.94 0.17 2.29
N ILE A 42 -2.72 1.48 2.24
CA ILE A 42 -2.02 2.16 1.14
C ILE A 42 -0.63 2.53 1.61
N THR A 43 0.37 2.23 0.78
CA THR A 43 1.77 2.59 1.06
C THR A 43 2.30 3.52 -0.02
N LYS A 44 2.61 4.76 0.35
CA LYS A 44 3.14 5.75 -0.60
C LYS A 44 4.55 5.36 -1.07
N PHE A 45 5.37 4.80 -0.18
CA PHE A 45 6.74 4.35 -0.44
C PHE A 45 7.14 3.24 0.53
N THR A 46 7.97 2.30 0.06
CA THR A 46 8.36 1.06 0.77
C THR A 46 9.89 0.88 0.86
N GLY A 47 10.66 1.91 0.54
CA GLY A 47 12.12 1.82 0.38
C GLY A 47 12.91 1.71 1.67
N SER A 48 14.24 1.87 1.57
CA SER A 48 15.17 1.85 2.71
C SER A 48 16.07 3.08 2.73
N ARG A 49 16.63 3.46 3.89
CA ARG A 49 17.61 4.55 4.03
C ARG A 49 17.16 5.85 3.35
N GLY A 50 15.93 6.28 3.65
CA GLY A 50 15.30 7.45 3.01
C GLY A 50 14.72 7.13 1.63
N LYS A 51 13.77 6.17 1.56
CA LYS A 51 13.01 5.79 0.35
C LYS A 51 13.83 5.19 -0.80
N GLY A 52 15.07 4.80 -0.55
CA GLY A 52 15.94 4.19 -1.54
C GLY A 52 15.33 2.91 -2.12
N GLY A 53 15.30 2.83 -3.46
CA GLY A 53 14.89 1.63 -4.20
C GLY A 53 13.39 1.36 -4.25
N SER A 54 12.53 2.34 -3.92
CA SER A 54 11.07 2.23 -4.02
C SER A 54 10.46 3.14 -5.08
N ASN A 55 9.21 2.86 -5.42
CA ASN A 55 8.32 3.87 -5.97
C ASN A 55 7.92 4.85 -4.83
N ASP A 56 7.70 6.11 -5.18
CA ASP A 56 7.11 7.11 -4.28
C ASP A 56 5.93 7.72 -5.02
N ALA A 57 4.71 7.32 -4.65
CA ALA A 57 3.51 7.67 -5.42
C ALA A 57 3.22 9.17 -5.42
N ASP A 58 2.75 9.67 -6.57
CA ASP A 58 2.42 11.08 -6.75
C ASP A 58 1.18 11.50 -5.94
N ALA A 59 1.22 12.72 -5.40
CA ALA A 59 0.15 13.23 -4.54
C ALA A 59 -1.19 13.37 -5.30
N GLU A 60 -1.15 13.68 -6.60
CA GLU A 60 -2.34 13.78 -7.44
C GLU A 60 -3.03 12.42 -7.61
N PHE A 61 -2.25 11.35 -7.82
CA PHE A 61 -2.79 10.00 -7.93
C PHE A 61 -3.40 9.52 -6.59
N ILE A 62 -2.75 9.84 -5.47
CA ILE A 62 -3.34 9.60 -4.15
C ILE A 62 -4.66 10.37 -3.99
N GLY A 63 -4.71 11.63 -4.42
CA GLY A 63 -5.94 12.44 -4.42
C GLY A 63 -7.08 11.79 -5.20
N PHE A 64 -6.78 11.24 -6.39
CA PHE A 64 -7.72 10.47 -7.19
C PHE A 64 -8.26 9.25 -6.44
N LEU A 65 -7.39 8.45 -5.81
CA LEU A 65 -7.81 7.26 -5.06
C LEU A 65 -8.63 7.59 -3.83
N ARG A 66 -8.22 8.61 -3.06
CA ARG A 66 -8.97 9.10 -1.90
C ARG A 66 -10.42 9.42 -2.28
N LYS A 67 -10.60 10.17 -3.37
CA LYS A 67 -11.94 10.51 -3.88
C LYS A 67 -12.72 9.25 -4.26
N ALA A 68 -12.13 8.35 -5.06
CA ALA A 68 -12.79 7.13 -5.50
C ALA A 68 -13.22 6.22 -4.32
N PHE A 69 -12.37 6.13 -3.30
CA PHE A 69 -12.63 5.33 -2.10
C PHE A 69 -13.70 5.98 -1.22
N ASP A 70 -13.64 7.28 -1.00
CA ASP A 70 -14.64 8.03 -0.23
C ASP A 70 -16.04 7.96 -0.89
N GLU A 71 -16.13 8.13 -2.22
CA GLU A 71 -17.39 8.04 -2.98
C GLU A 71 -18.01 6.64 -2.94
N ASN A 72 -17.18 5.60 -2.81
CA ASN A 72 -17.62 4.21 -2.70
C ASN A 72 -17.72 3.70 -1.25
N GLY A 73 -17.43 4.56 -0.25
CA GLY A 73 -17.44 4.22 1.17
C GLY A 73 -16.46 3.11 1.55
N VAL A 74 -15.32 3.02 0.87
CA VAL A 74 -14.24 2.07 1.16
C VAL A 74 -13.50 2.52 2.42
N ILE A 75 -13.29 1.61 3.36
CA ILE A 75 -12.47 1.89 4.53
C ILE A 75 -11.01 1.60 4.17
N TRP A 76 -10.16 2.60 4.34
CA TRP A 76 -8.75 2.52 3.99
C TRP A 76 -7.90 3.31 5.00
N GLN A 77 -6.61 3.02 5.00
CA GLN A 77 -5.63 3.61 5.89
C GLN A 77 -4.28 3.75 5.17
N THR A 78 -3.43 4.66 5.64
CA THR A 78 -2.04 4.71 5.21
C THR A 78 -1.17 3.85 6.13
N GLY A 79 -0.13 3.22 5.59
CA GLY A 79 0.88 2.53 6.37
C GLY A 79 2.26 2.64 5.76
N GLU A 80 3.28 2.60 6.61
CA GLU A 80 4.69 2.47 6.29
C GLU A 80 5.23 1.12 6.78
N MET A 81 6.34 0.67 6.18
CA MET A 81 7.02 -0.56 6.61
C MET A 81 7.94 -0.31 7.79
N GLY A 82 7.33 -0.16 8.97
CA GLY A 82 8.05 0.02 10.23
C GLY A 82 8.65 1.41 10.42
N LYS A 83 9.43 1.59 11.49
CA LYS A 83 10.16 2.85 11.74
C LYS A 83 11.26 3.05 10.71
N VAL A 84 11.57 4.32 10.45
CA VAL A 84 12.71 4.73 9.62
C VAL A 84 13.98 4.00 10.07
N ASP A 85 14.72 3.47 9.08
CA ASP A 85 15.99 2.74 9.22
C ASP A 85 15.95 1.41 9.99
N VAL A 86 14.78 0.95 10.45
CA VAL A 86 14.64 -0.38 11.07
C VAL A 86 14.52 -1.48 10.03
N GLY A 87 13.89 -1.18 8.91
CA GLY A 87 13.63 -2.13 7.85
C GLY A 87 13.81 -1.54 6.45
N GLY A 88 13.44 -2.36 5.49
CA GLY A 88 13.32 -1.97 4.10
C GLY A 88 12.52 -3.04 3.38
N GLY A 89 11.97 -2.69 2.23
CA GLY A 89 11.45 -3.69 1.32
C GLY A 89 11.55 -3.18 -0.10
N GLY A 90 10.39 -2.87 -0.67
CA GLY A 90 10.28 -2.49 -2.07
C GLY A 90 9.51 -3.56 -2.82
N THR A 91 8.56 -3.09 -3.60
CA THR A 91 7.64 -3.93 -4.36
C THR A 91 7.98 -3.85 -5.85
N VAL A 92 7.14 -4.48 -6.67
CA VAL A 92 7.19 -4.36 -8.13
C VAL A 92 6.70 -2.99 -8.64
N ALA A 93 6.09 -2.15 -7.79
CA ALA A 93 5.55 -0.84 -8.17
C ALA A 93 6.57 0.03 -8.93
N LYS A 94 7.84 0.02 -8.52
CA LYS A 94 8.90 0.80 -9.16
C LYS A 94 9.15 0.42 -10.62
N TYR A 95 8.95 -0.84 -10.99
CA TYR A 95 9.14 -1.29 -12.37
C TYR A 95 7.98 -0.85 -13.26
N ILE A 96 6.77 -0.82 -12.72
CA ILE A 96 5.57 -0.33 -13.42
C ILE A 96 5.65 1.20 -13.56
N ALA A 97 6.01 1.91 -12.48
CA ALA A 97 6.20 3.34 -12.48
C ALA A 97 7.31 3.80 -13.46
N ASN A 98 8.40 3.03 -13.58
CA ASN A 98 9.46 3.30 -14.56
C ASN A 98 8.97 3.22 -16.02
N ALA A 99 7.79 2.65 -16.27
CA ALA A 99 7.12 2.66 -17.57
C ALA A 99 6.24 3.91 -17.80
N ASN A 100 6.30 4.93 -16.91
CA ASN A 100 5.49 6.14 -16.90
C ASN A 100 3.99 5.86 -16.71
N ILE A 101 3.69 5.01 -15.72
CA ILE A 101 2.34 4.65 -15.29
C ILE A 101 2.23 5.05 -13.82
N ASP A 102 1.23 5.86 -13.47
CA ASP A 102 1.00 6.26 -12.07
C ASP A 102 0.74 5.01 -11.25
N THR A 103 1.59 4.75 -10.26
CA THR A 103 1.56 3.49 -9.50
C THR A 103 1.63 3.78 -8.01
N ILE A 104 0.89 3.01 -7.22
CA ILE A 104 0.97 3.03 -5.75
C ILE A 104 0.83 1.62 -5.20
N ASP A 105 1.44 1.35 -4.05
CA ASP A 105 1.28 0.09 -3.33
C ASP A 105 0.01 0.09 -2.47
N ILE A 106 -0.72 -1.03 -2.51
CA ILE A 106 -1.94 -1.25 -1.72
C ILE A 106 -2.11 -2.72 -1.36
N GLY A 107 -2.59 -3.01 -0.16
CA GLY A 107 -3.05 -4.36 0.18
C GLY A 107 -3.47 -4.53 1.63
N VAL A 108 -3.54 -5.78 2.07
CA VAL A 108 -4.00 -6.12 3.42
C VAL A 108 -2.86 -6.01 4.42
N PRO A 109 -3.10 -5.44 5.62
CA PRO A 109 -2.14 -5.56 6.72
C PRO A 109 -2.03 -7.02 7.18
N VAL A 110 -0.81 -7.52 7.32
CA VAL A 110 -0.50 -8.89 7.72
C VAL A 110 0.37 -8.93 8.97
N ILE A 111 0.09 -9.86 9.87
CA ILE A 111 0.94 -10.19 11.01
C ILE A 111 1.79 -11.41 10.65
N SER A 112 3.06 -11.37 11.07
CA SER A 112 4.05 -12.43 10.82
C SER A 112 4.31 -12.69 9.32
N MET A 113 4.41 -11.61 8.53
CA MET A 113 4.79 -11.67 7.11
C MET A 113 6.01 -12.57 6.87
N HIS A 114 5.95 -13.41 5.84
CA HIS A 114 6.94 -14.45 5.50
C HIS A 114 7.09 -15.62 6.50
N SER A 115 6.25 -15.71 7.53
CA SER A 115 6.22 -16.90 8.37
C SER A 115 5.46 -18.06 7.68
N PRO A 116 5.61 -19.32 8.15
CA PRO A 116 4.79 -20.42 7.68
C PRO A 116 3.28 -20.24 7.93
N TYR A 117 2.88 -19.30 8.79
CA TYR A 117 1.49 -19.03 9.14
C TYR A 117 1.24 -17.53 9.34
N GLU A 118 0.90 -16.86 8.24
CA GLU A 118 0.54 -15.45 8.21
C GLU A 118 -0.91 -15.23 8.67
N VAL A 119 -1.18 -14.08 9.31
CA VAL A 119 -2.51 -13.74 9.82
C VAL A 119 -2.98 -12.40 9.25
N VAL A 120 -4.20 -12.40 8.69
CA VAL A 120 -4.88 -11.21 8.14
C VAL A 120 -6.32 -11.12 8.65
N SER A 121 -6.90 -9.92 8.63
CA SER A 121 -8.33 -9.75 8.94
C SER A 121 -9.20 -10.05 7.72
N LYS A 122 -10.32 -10.73 7.94
CA LYS A 122 -11.37 -10.88 6.92
C LYS A 122 -11.98 -9.54 6.49
N ALA A 123 -12.05 -8.59 7.43
CA ALA A 123 -12.58 -7.24 7.14
C ALA A 123 -11.64 -6.50 6.17
N ASP A 124 -10.33 -6.56 6.41
CA ASP A 124 -9.34 -5.91 5.53
C ASP A 124 -9.34 -6.53 4.12
N VAL A 125 -9.45 -7.86 4.03
CA VAL A 125 -9.58 -8.57 2.74
C VAL A 125 -10.79 -8.07 1.96
N TYR A 126 -11.93 -7.89 2.63
CA TYR A 126 -13.14 -7.37 2.00
C TYR A 126 -12.99 -5.91 1.55
N GLU A 127 -12.37 -5.06 2.37
CA GLU A 127 -12.15 -3.65 2.01
C GLU A 127 -11.13 -3.48 0.90
N VAL A 128 -10.08 -4.32 0.82
CA VAL A 128 -9.17 -4.34 -0.34
C VAL A 128 -9.90 -4.75 -1.61
N TYR A 129 -10.77 -5.76 -1.55
CA TYR A 129 -11.63 -6.10 -2.68
C TYR A 129 -12.51 -4.92 -3.12
N ARG A 130 -13.14 -4.22 -2.18
CA ARG A 130 -13.95 -3.03 -2.47
C ARG A 130 -13.12 -1.89 -3.05
N ALA A 131 -11.89 -1.67 -2.55
CA ALA A 131 -10.95 -0.69 -3.08
C ALA A 131 -10.63 -0.98 -4.55
N PHE A 132 -10.38 -2.24 -4.90
CA PHE A 132 -10.14 -2.64 -6.29
C PHE A 132 -11.37 -2.43 -7.17
N CYS A 133 -12.57 -2.75 -6.68
CA CYS A 133 -13.80 -2.45 -7.41
C CYS A 133 -14.01 -0.95 -7.62
N ALA A 134 -13.78 -0.13 -6.59
CA ALA A 134 -13.89 1.33 -6.68
C ALA A 134 -12.87 1.94 -7.66
N PHE A 135 -11.67 1.38 -7.74
CA PHE A 135 -10.63 1.83 -8.68
C PHE A 135 -10.95 1.53 -10.15
N LEU A 136 -11.72 0.46 -10.42
CA LEU A 136 -12.05 0.03 -11.78
C LEU A 136 -13.29 0.72 -12.38
N GLN A 137 -14.02 1.50 -11.58
CA GLN A 137 -15.19 2.28 -12.03
C GLN A 137 -14.77 3.58 -12.72
#